data_AF-A0A377PFX2-F1
#
_entry.id   AF-A0A377PFX2-F1
#
_cell.length_a   1.000
_cell.length_b   1.000
_cell.length_c   1.000
_cell.angle_alpha   90.00
_cell.angle_beta   90.00
_cell.angle_gamma   90.00
#
_symmetry.space_group_name_H-M   'P 1'
#
loop_
_entity.id
_entity.type
_entity.pdbx_description
1 polymer ?
#
loop_
_entity_poly.entity_id
_entity_poly.type
_entity_poly.pdbx_seq_one_letter_code
_entity_poly.pdbx_strand_id
1 'polypeptide(L)'
;MPIAIKVNAAALTTMIYSDPETNIDLGAAYISAIQHQQLNWIDDPVTRRYATEVAYANGAGALLRTFSSNRKTAIQMINQLSPEAFHWHVRQYHPAAQAPRYMAKVEQVYNSL
;
A
#
# COMPACT_ATOMS: atom_id res chain seq x y z
N MET A 1 35.41 22.31 -22.66
CA MET A 1 33.94 22.49 -22.67
C MET A 1 33.31 21.24 -22.06
N PRO A 2 32.63 21.28 -20.91
CA PRO A 2 31.93 20.11 -20.40
C PRO A 2 30.60 19.93 -21.16
N ILE A 3 30.39 18.75 -21.71
CA ILE A 3 29.13 18.33 -22.32
C ILE A 3 28.19 17.99 -21.16
N ALA A 4 27.26 18.88 -20.85
CA ALA A 4 26.16 18.57 -19.95
C ALA A 4 25.18 17.64 -20.67
N ILE A 5 25.29 16.33 -20.44
CA ILE A 5 24.25 15.38 -20.83
C ILE A 5 23.05 15.69 -19.93
N LYS A 6 22.08 16.44 -20.46
CA LYS A 6 20.75 16.58 -19.85
C LYS A 6 20.04 15.23 -19.96
N VAL A 7 20.32 14.32 -19.03
CA VAL A 7 19.49 13.13 -18.87
C VAL A 7 18.12 13.61 -18.39
N ASN A 8 17.08 13.35 -19.18
CA ASN A 8 15.73 13.78 -18.82
C ASN A 8 15.20 12.90 -17.67
N ALA A 9 14.35 13.47 -16.81
CA ALA A 9 13.81 12.79 -15.62
C ALA A 9 13.01 11.52 -15.96
N ALA A 10 12.43 11.43 -17.17
CA ALA A 10 11.70 10.24 -17.61
C ALA A 10 12.66 9.08 -17.93
N ALA A 11 13.80 9.34 -18.55
CA ALA A 11 14.84 8.35 -18.84
C ALA A 11 15.52 7.86 -17.55
N LEU A 12 15.76 8.76 -16.59
CA LEU A 12 16.21 8.39 -15.24
C LEU A 12 15.19 7.51 -14.52
N THR A 13 13.91 7.88 -14.56
CA THR A 13 12.82 7.08 -13.98
C THR A 13 12.78 5.68 -14.60
N THR A 14 12.80 5.57 -15.93
CA THR A 14 12.80 4.26 -16.60
C THR A 14 14.02 3.42 -16.22
N MET A 15 15.22 4.01 -16.14
CA MET A 15 16.43 3.27 -15.74
C MET A 15 16.37 2.80 -14.28
N ILE A 16 15.89 3.65 -13.36
CA ILE A 16 15.73 3.32 -11.94
C ILE A 16 14.76 2.15 -11.73
N TYR A 17 13.66 2.10 -12.48
CA TYR A 17 12.68 1.01 -12.36
C TYR A 17 13.06 -0.25 -13.17
N SER A 18 14.04 -0.18 -14.08
CA SER A 18 14.49 -1.32 -14.90
C SER A 18 15.60 -2.14 -14.23
N ASP A 19 16.29 -1.58 -13.23
CA ASP A 19 17.26 -2.31 -12.41
C ASP A 19 16.53 -3.12 -11.31
N PRO A 20 16.64 -4.46 -11.28
CA PRO A 20 15.87 -5.27 -10.34
C PRO A 20 16.16 -4.99 -8.87
N GLU A 21 17.43 -4.77 -8.50
CA GLU A 21 17.85 -4.50 -7.12
C GLU A 21 17.28 -3.17 -6.64
N THR A 22 17.46 -2.12 -7.45
CA THR A 22 16.92 -0.79 -7.19
C THR A 22 15.40 -0.80 -7.11
N ASN A 23 14.72 -1.55 -7.98
CA ASN A 23 13.26 -1.66 -7.98
C ASN A 23 12.75 -2.33 -6.70
N ILE A 24 13.39 -3.42 -6.27
CA ILE A 24 13.05 -4.14 -5.04
C ILE A 24 13.26 -3.24 -3.82
N ASP A 25 14.40 -2.55 -3.74
CA ASP A 25 14.73 -1.66 -2.62
C ASP A 25 13.76 -0.49 -2.51
N LEU A 26 13.42 0.13 -3.63
CA LEU A 26 12.41 1.20 -3.67
C LEU A 26 11.02 0.69 -3.28
N GLY A 27 10.65 -0.51 -3.76
CA GLY A 27 9.41 -1.16 -3.38
C GLY A 27 9.32 -1.44 -1.89
N ALA A 28 10.38 -2.00 -1.30
CA ALA A 28 10.49 -2.28 0.13
C ALA A 28 10.46 -1.00 0.96
N ALA A 29 11.19 0.05 0.55
CA ALA A 29 11.17 1.34 1.20
C ALA A 29 9.78 1.98 1.17
N TYR A 30 9.06 1.87 0.04
CA TYR A 30 7.71 2.41 -0.08
C TYR A 30 6.71 1.66 0.80
N ILE A 31 6.74 0.32 0.82
CA ILE A 31 5.92 -0.50 1.72
C ILE A 31 6.18 -0.12 3.18
N SER A 32 7.47 -0.02 3.56
CA SER A 32 7.88 0.40 4.90
C SER A 32 7.34 1.78 5.26
N ALA A 33 7.42 2.76 4.35
CA ALA A 33 6.88 4.09 4.59
C ALA A 33 5.35 4.08 4.80
N ILE A 34 4.60 3.31 4.00
CA ILE A 34 3.16 3.15 4.20
C ILE A 34 2.88 2.58 5.59
N GLN A 35 3.50 1.45 5.91
CA GLN A 35 3.22 0.70 7.13
C GLN A 35 3.60 1.48 8.40
N HIS A 36 4.77 2.12 8.40
CA HIS A 36 5.35 2.72 9.60
C HIS A 36 5.09 4.22 9.75
N GLN A 37 4.63 4.91 8.69
CA GLN A 37 4.32 6.33 8.76
C GLN A 37 2.84 6.61 8.53
N GLN A 38 2.24 5.98 7.51
CA GLN A 38 0.86 6.27 7.14
C GLN A 38 -0.16 5.40 7.88
N LEU A 39 0.20 4.19 8.28
CA LEU A 39 -0.72 3.21 8.88
C LEU A 39 -0.26 2.71 10.25
N ASN A 40 0.72 3.36 10.86
CA ASN A 40 1.28 2.99 12.17
C ASN A 40 0.28 3.06 13.33
N TRP A 41 -0.84 3.77 13.15
CA TRP A 41 -1.93 3.86 14.12
C TRP A 41 -2.94 2.70 14.04
N ILE A 42 -2.77 1.78 13.08
CA ILE A 42 -3.54 0.53 13.05
C ILE A 42 -2.88 -0.44 14.03
N ASP A 43 -3.60 -0.86 15.06
CA ASP A 43 -3.00 -1.57 16.19
C ASP A 43 -2.71 -3.03 15.86
N ASP A 44 -3.70 -3.73 15.30
CA ASP A 44 -3.57 -5.13 14.93
C ASP A 44 -2.56 -5.29 13.76
N PRO A 45 -1.50 -6.09 13.94
CA PRO A 45 -0.44 -6.22 12.93
C PRO A 45 -0.91 -6.90 11.64
N VAL A 46 -1.90 -7.80 11.70
CA VAL A 46 -2.46 -8.46 10.52
C VAL A 46 -3.34 -7.49 9.74
N THR A 47 -4.22 -6.76 10.43
CA THR A 47 -5.02 -5.68 9.83
C THR A 47 -4.12 -4.60 9.22
N ARG A 48 -3.02 -4.23 9.89
CA ARG A 48 -2.04 -3.26 9.35
C ARG A 48 -1.35 -3.79 8.09
N ARG A 49 -1.06 -5.10 8.00
CA ARG A 49 -0.52 -5.74 6.79
C ARG A 49 -1.52 -5.66 5.64
N TYR A 50 -2.76 -6.12 5.84
CA TYR A 50 -3.82 -6.01 4.83
C TYR A 50 -4.04 -4.57 4.37
N ALA A 51 -4.07 -3.63 5.31
CA ALA A 51 -4.19 -2.21 5.00
C ALA A 51 -3.01 -1.70 4.16
N THR A 52 -1.80 -2.18 4.43
CA THR A 52 -0.59 -1.85 3.68
C THR A 52 -0.66 -2.39 2.25
N GLU A 53 -1.13 -3.61 2.04
CA GLU A 53 -1.32 -4.20 0.71
C GLU A 53 -2.29 -3.39 -0.15
N VAL A 54 -3.44 -3.04 0.43
CA VAL A 54 -4.45 -2.22 -0.25
C VAL A 54 -3.92 -0.81 -0.52
N ALA A 55 -3.21 -0.21 0.45
CA ALA A 55 -2.62 1.11 0.32
C ALA A 55 -1.47 1.15 -0.70
N TYR A 56 -0.72 0.07 -0.87
CA TYR A 56 0.30 -0.04 -1.90
C TYR A 56 -0.33 0.00 -3.30
N ALA A 57 -1.45 -0.70 -3.49
CA ALA A 57 -2.14 -0.76 -4.78
C ALA A 57 -2.95 0.50 -5.10
N ASN A 58 -3.60 1.11 -4.11
CA ASN A 58 -4.60 2.16 -4.34
C ASN A 58 -4.44 3.42 -3.47
N GLY A 59 -3.44 3.45 -2.60
CA GLY A 59 -3.14 4.57 -1.69
C GLY A 59 -3.88 4.49 -0.35
N ALA A 60 -3.18 4.81 0.74
CA ALA A 60 -3.75 4.78 2.10
C ALA A 60 -4.94 5.72 2.27
N GLY A 61 -4.93 6.88 1.61
CA GLY A 61 -6.05 7.82 1.64
C GLY A 61 -7.33 7.25 1.02
N ALA A 62 -7.21 6.46 -0.06
CA ALA A 62 -8.37 5.82 -0.70
C ALA A 62 -8.96 4.76 0.23
N LEU A 63 -8.11 3.94 0.84
CA LEU A 63 -8.51 2.96 1.85
C LEU A 63 -9.24 3.61 3.02
N LEU A 64 -8.64 4.62 3.66
CA LEU A 64 -9.22 5.25 4.86
C LEU A 64 -10.60 5.89 4.58
N ARG A 65 -10.78 6.46 3.38
CA ARG A 65 -12.07 7.04 2.95
C ARG A 65 -13.20 6.02 2.82
N THR A 66 -12.90 4.73 2.73
CA THR A 66 -13.94 3.67 2.77
C THR A 66 -14.54 3.49 4.17
N PHE A 67 -13.89 4.01 5.22
CA PHE A 67 -14.38 4.01 6.59
C PHE A 67 -14.91 5.38 6.99
N SER A 68 -14.11 6.44 6.77
CA SER A 68 -14.50 7.81 7.09
C SER A 68 -13.67 8.82 6.30
N SER A 69 -14.23 10.00 6.03
CA SER A 69 -13.47 11.14 5.50
C SER A 69 -12.50 11.71 6.54
N ASN A 70 -12.76 11.52 7.83
CA ASN A 70 -11.84 11.88 8.91
C ASN A 70 -10.87 10.74 9.19
N ARG A 71 -9.57 11.00 9.02
CA ARG A 71 -8.51 10.01 9.22
C ARG A 71 -8.51 9.39 10.62
N LYS A 72 -8.70 10.17 11.69
CA LYS A 72 -8.69 9.64 13.06
C LYS A 72 -9.87 8.72 13.29
N THR A 73 -11.05 9.12 12.81
CA THR A 73 -12.27 8.29 12.88
C THR A 73 -12.12 7.00 12.06
N ALA A 74 -11.55 7.08 10.85
CA ALA A 74 -11.28 5.90 10.03
C ALA A 74 -10.37 4.89 10.75
N ILE A 75 -9.28 5.37 11.36
CA ILE A 75 -8.39 4.51 12.16
C ILE A 75 -9.11 3.90 13.36
N GLN A 76 -9.90 4.68 14.09
CA GLN A 76 -10.69 4.16 15.21
C GLN A 76 -11.67 3.06 14.78
N MET A 77 -12.33 3.22 13.64
CA MET A 77 -13.20 2.20 13.07
C MET A 77 -12.43 0.94 12.68
N ILE A 78 -11.27 1.10 12.04
CA ILE A 78 -10.40 -0.03 11.65
C ILE A 78 -9.95 -0.81 12.89
N ASN A 79 -9.52 -0.14 13.97
CA ASN A 79 -9.06 -0.80 15.20
C ASN A 79 -10.20 -1.48 15.99
N GLN A 80 -11.46 -1.30 15.59
CA GLN A 80 -12.61 -2.04 16.15
C GLN A 80 -12.93 -3.33 15.35
N LEU A 81 -12.26 -3.56 14.22
CA LEU A 81 -12.49 -4.73 13.38
C LEU A 81 -11.47 -5.83 13.66
N SER A 82 -11.93 -7.08 13.54
CA SER A 82 -11.00 -8.20 13.36
C SER A 82 -10.35 -8.13 11.97
N PRO A 83 -9.21 -8.80 11.76
CA PRO A 83 -8.58 -8.89 10.44
C PRO A 83 -9.53 -9.41 9.35
N GLU A 84 -10.37 -10.39 9.67
CA GLU A 84 -11.35 -10.97 8.74
C GLU A 84 -12.45 -9.96 8.39
N ALA A 85 -12.93 -9.19 9.39
CA ALA A 85 -13.93 -8.16 9.19
C ALA A 85 -13.37 -7.00 8.35
N PHE A 86 -12.12 -6.60 8.57
CA PHE A 86 -11.42 -5.63 7.72
C PHE A 86 -11.27 -6.15 6.28
N HIS A 87 -10.80 -7.39 6.12
CA HIS A 87 -10.66 -8.03 4.81
C HIS A 87 -12.01 -8.13 4.07
N TRP A 88 -13.09 -8.44 4.79
CA TRP A 88 -14.44 -8.41 4.23
C TRP A 88 -14.88 -7.01 3.83
N HIS A 89 -14.66 -5.99 4.68
CA HIS A 89 -14.99 -4.59 4.38
C HIS A 89 -14.33 -4.11 3.08
N VAL A 90 -13.02 -4.36 2.92
CA VAL A 90 -12.29 -3.98 1.69
C VAL A 90 -12.92 -4.64 0.45
N ARG A 91 -13.32 -5.91 0.54
CA ARG A 91 -13.97 -6.62 -0.57
C ARG A 91 -15.33 -6.05 -0.96
N GLN A 92 -16.10 -5.54 0.01
CA GLN A 92 -17.45 -5.06 -0.25
C GLN A 92 -17.52 -3.58 -0.61
N TYR A 93 -16.69 -2.75 0.03
CA TYR A 93 -16.88 -1.29 0.03
C TYR A 93 -15.76 -0.51 -0.67
N HIS A 94 -14.64 -1.15 -1.03
CA HIS A 94 -13.59 -0.42 -1.73
C HIS A 94 -14.01 -0.11 -3.18
N PRO A 95 -14.04 1.16 -3.61
CA PRO A 95 -14.59 1.55 -4.91
C PRO A 95 -13.77 1.05 -6.10
N ALA A 96 -12.46 0.84 -5.90
CA ALA A 96 -11.59 0.26 -6.90
C ALA A 96 -11.55 -1.27 -6.75
N ALA A 97 -12.05 -2.00 -7.75
CA ALA A 97 -12.01 -3.47 -7.79
C ALA A 97 -10.58 -4.06 -7.74
N GLN A 98 -9.56 -3.24 -8.04
CA GLN A 98 -8.15 -3.62 -7.94
C GLN A 98 -7.72 -3.89 -6.49
N ALA A 99 -8.23 -3.13 -5.51
CA ALA A 99 -7.84 -3.26 -4.10
C ALA A 99 -8.08 -4.67 -3.54
N PRO A 100 -9.33 -5.21 -3.56
CA PRO A 100 -9.57 -6.55 -3.04
C PRO A 100 -8.90 -7.64 -3.87
N ARG A 101 -8.71 -7.44 -5.18
CA ARG A 101 -7.99 -8.39 -6.04
C ARG A 101 -6.51 -8.47 -5.70
N TYR A 102 -5.88 -7.32 -5.44
CA TYR A 102 -4.46 -7.26 -5.09
C TYR A 102 -4.20 -7.91 -3.73
N MET A 103 -4.99 -7.54 -2.72
CA MET A 103 -4.94 -8.15 -1.38
C MET A 103 -5.13 -9.67 -1.46
N ALA A 104 -6.14 -10.16 -2.19
CA ALA A 104 -6.36 -11.60 -2.37
C ALA A 104 -5.17 -12.32 -3.02
N LYS A 105 -4.49 -11.68 -3.99
CA LYS A 105 -3.30 -12.23 -4.65
C LYS A 105 -2.11 -12.32 -3.69
N VAL A 106 -1.87 -11.27 -2.90
CA VAL A 106 -0.77 -11.24 -1.92
C VAL A 106 -1.02 -12.30 -0.85
N GLU A 107 -2.24 -12.37 -0.31
CA GLU A 107 -2.59 -13.34 0.74
C GLU A 107 -2.56 -14.79 0.24
N GLN A 108 -2.91 -15.04 -1.03
CA GLN A 108 -2.73 -16.38 -1.60
C GLN A 108 -1.25 -16.81 -1.58
N VAL A 109 -0.33 -15.91 -1.91
CA VAL A 109 1.11 -16.21 -1.88
C VAL A 109 1.60 -16.32 -0.43
N TYR A 110 1.21 -15.40 0.44
CA TYR A 110 1.62 -15.37 1.84
C TYR A 110 1.25 -16.66 2.59
N ASN A 111 0.05 -17.18 2.36
CA ASN A 111 -0.43 -18.43 2.98
C ASN A 111 0.19 -19.70 2.39
N SER A 112 1.00 -19.59 1.32
CA SER A 112 1.71 -20.70 0.70
C SER A 112 3.19 -20.78 1.06
N LEU A 113 3.68 -19.85 1.87
CA LEU A 113 5.04 -19.82 2.43
C LEU A 113 5.13 -20.72 3.67
#